data_AF-A0A2N1Q404-F1
#
_entry.id   AF-A0A2N1Q404-F1
#
_cell.length_a   1.000
_cell.length_b   1.000
_cell.length_c   1.000
_cell.angle_alpha   90.00
_cell.angle_beta   90.00
_cell.angle_gamma   90.00
#
_symmetry.space_group_name_H-M   'P 1'
#
loop_
_entity.id
_entity.type
_entity.pdbx_description
1 polymer ?
#
loop_
_entity_poly.entity_id
_entity_poly.type
_entity_poly.pdbx_seq_one_letter_code
_entity_poly.pdbx_strand_id
1 'polypeptide(L)' 'MKGKFITFEGTEGSGKTSVIKEVKKHYEDLGYQVMVTREPGGIAISEKIRDILLNKENTEMDPRTEALLFAA' A
#
# COMPACT_ATOMS: atom_id res chain seq x y z
N MET A 1 22.64 -5.73 11.70
CA MET A 1 21.59 -6.77 11.64
C MET A 1 20.81 -6.62 10.34
N LYS A 2 20.34 -7.71 9.72
CA LYS A 2 19.43 -7.64 8.56
C LYS A 2 17.98 -7.57 9.06
N GLY A 3 17.21 -6.61 8.56
CA GLY A 3 15.76 -6.53 8.83
C GLY A 3 14.97 -7.67 8.18
N LYS A 4 13.66 -7.73 8.46
CA LYS A 4 12.72 -8.62 7.79
C LYS A 4 11.76 -7.78 6.93
N PHE A 5 11.48 -8.24 5.72
CA PHE A 5 10.47 -7.65 4.85
C PHE A 5 9.32 -8.65 4.70
N ILE A 6 8.10 -8.22 5.02
CA ILE A 6 6.90 -9.05 5.09
C ILE A 6 5.81 -8.35 4.28
N THR A 7 5.16 -9.08 3.37
CA THR A 7 4.04 -8.59 2.57
C THR A 7 2.74 -9.26 2.98
N PHE A 8 1.61 -8.57 2.79
CA PHE A 8 0.27 -9.08 3.06
C PHE A 8 -0.58 -8.97 1.81
N GLU A 9 -0.91 -10.12 1.20
CA GLU A 9 -1.67 -10.20 -0.05
C GLU A 9 -3.11 -10.68 0.16
N GLY A 10 -4.00 -10.31 -0.75
CA GLY A 10 -5.41 -10.74 -0.73
C GLY A 10 -6.35 -9.80 -1.48
N THR A 11 -7.61 -10.22 -1.66
CA THR A 11 -8.64 -9.44 -2.37
C THR A 11 -9.05 -8.17 -1.62
N GLU A 12 -9.73 -7.25 -2.29
CA GLU A 12 -10.34 -6.11 -1.62
C GLU A 12 -11.32 -6.58 -0.52
N GLY A 13 -11.31 -5.90 0.63
CA GLY A 13 -12.12 -6.30 1.78
C GLY A 13 -11.61 -7.51 2.58
N SER A 14 -10.51 -8.16 2.20
CA SER A 14 -10.00 -9.37 2.89
C SER A 14 -9.41 -9.13 4.30
N GLY A 15 -9.43 -7.90 4.81
CA GLY A 15 -8.96 -7.56 6.15
C GLY A 15 -7.46 -7.28 6.30
N LYS A 16 -6.69 -7.18 5.19
CA LYS A 16 -5.23 -6.90 5.21
C LYS A 16 -4.83 -5.75 6.13
N THR A 17 -5.52 -4.61 5.99
CA THR A 17 -5.24 -3.40 6.78
C THR A 17 -5.42 -3.63 8.28
N SER A 18 -6.40 -4.44 8.68
CA SER A 18 -6.64 -4.77 10.09
C SER A 18 -5.52 -5.67 10.62
N VAL A 19 -5.14 -6.70 9.86
CA VAL A 19 -4.05 -7.61 10.24
C VAL A 19 -2.72 -6.88 10.36
N ILE A 20 -2.39 -5.99 9.41
CA ILE A 20 -1.16 -5.19 9.45
C ILE A 20 -1.07 -4.35 10.72
N LYS A 21 -2.18 -3.75 11.17
CA LYS A 21 -2.22 -2.95 12.41
C LYS A 21 -1.94 -3.80 13.65
N GLU A 22 -2.57 -4.96 13.76
CA GLU A 22 -2.35 -5.87 14.90
C GLU A 22 -0.93 -6.45 14.91
N VAL A 23 -0.41 -6.84 13.73
CA VAL A 23 0.98 -7.33 13.60
C VAL A 23 1.97 -6.25 13.98
N LYS A 24 1.78 -5.02 13.50
CA LYS A 24 2.62 -3.87 13.87
C LYS A 24 2.65 -3.70 15.39
N LYS A 25 1.47 -3.60 16.02
CA LYS A 25 1.35 -3.42 17.46
C LYS A 25 2.04 -4.55 18.23
N HIS A 26 1.79 -5.79 17.86
CA HIS A 26 2.38 -6.96 18.52
C HIS A 26 3.93 -6.91 18.53
N TYR A 27 4.55 -6.55 17.41
CA TYR A 27 6.02 -6.47 17.35
C TYR A 27 6.59 -5.21 17.99
N GLU A 28 5.87 -4.08 17.95
CA GLU A 28 6.24 -2.90 18.72
C GLU A 28 6.20 -3.16 20.24
N ASP A 29 5.19 -3.89 20.73
CA ASP A 29 5.05 -4.31 22.13
C ASP A 29 6.20 -5.25 22.57
N LEU A 30 6.79 -5.99 21.63
CA LEU A 30 7.98 -6.82 21.84
C LEU A 30 9.31 -6.04 21.75
N GLY A 31 9.26 -4.72 21.50
CA GLY A 31 10.43 -3.85 21.43
C GLY A 31 11.10 -3.77 20.05
N TYR A 32 10.44 -4.24 18.99
CA TYR A 32 10.97 -4.13 17.63
C TYR A 32 10.57 -2.80 16.96
N GLN A 33 11.47 -2.26 16.16
CA GLN A 33 11.14 -1.16 15.25
C GLN A 33 10.39 -1.72 14.03
N VAL A 34 9.14 -1.29 13.86
CA VAL A 34 8.29 -1.73 12.75
C VAL A 34 7.97 -0.55 11.82
N MET A 35 8.26 -0.71 10.53
CA MET A 35 7.85 0.21 9.48
C MET A 35 6.77 -0.44 8.63
N VAL A 36 5.68 0.30 8.37
CA VAL A 36 4.58 -0.15 7.52
C VAL A 36 4.53 0.74 6.28
N THR A 37 4.39 0.10 5.12
CA THR A 37 4.11 0.76 3.84
C THR A 37 2.99 -0.01 3.12
N ARG A 38 2.43 0.57 2.05
CA ARG A 38 1.38 -0.02 1.21
C ARG A 38 1.60 0.36 -0.24
N GLU A 39 1.12 -0.48 -1.16
CA GLU A 39 1.14 -0.21 -2.60
C GLU A 39 -0.27 -0.41 -3.23
N PRO A 40 -0.66 0.39 -4.23
CA PRO A 40 -0.05 1.68 -4.59
C PRO A 40 -0.30 2.70 -3.47
N GLY A 41 0.75 3.42 -3.05
CA GLY A 41 0.66 4.39 -1.94
C GLY A 41 1.92 4.44 -1.06
N GLY A 42 1.76 4.84 0.20
CA GLY A 42 2.81 4.73 1.23
C GLY A 42 3.72 5.95 1.40
N ILE A 43 3.79 6.83 0.40
CA ILE A 43 4.44 8.15 0.47
C ILE A 43 3.55 9.22 -0.17
N ALA A 44 3.76 10.49 0.19
CA ALA A 44 2.85 11.59 -0.18
C ALA A 44 2.58 11.71 -1.70
N ILE A 45 3.58 11.43 -2.55
CA ILE A 45 3.39 11.46 -4.00
C ILE A 45 2.57 10.26 -4.50
N SER A 46 2.80 9.07 -3.95
CA SER A 46 2.07 7.85 -4.34
C SER A 46 0.60 7.91 -3.95
N GLU A 47 0.27 8.59 -2.85
CA GLU A 47 -1.14 8.84 -2.47
C GLU A 47 -1.83 9.76 -3.49
N LYS A 48 -1.15 10.82 -3.97
CA LYS A 48 -1.69 11.69 -5.03
C LYS A 48 -1.89 10.93 -6.34
N ILE A 49 -0.95 10.07 -6.71
CA ILE A 49 -1.07 9.21 -7.91
C ILE A 49 -2.25 8.26 -7.76
N ARG A 50 -2.42 7.65 -6.58
CA ARG A 50 -3.56 6.78 -6.28
C ARG A 50 -4.90 7.50 -6.43
N ASP A 51 -5.02 8.72 -5.90
CA ASP A 51 -6.25 9.51 -6.02
C ASP A 51 -6.58 9.80 -7.49
N ILE A 52 -5.57 10.06 -8.32
CA ILE A 52 -5.74 10.23 -9.77
C ILE A 52 -6.22 8.92 -10.41
N LEU A 53 -5.60 7.78 -10.08
CA LEU A 53 -5.94 6.48 -10.67
C LEU A 53 -7.33 5.98 -10.30
N LEU A 54 -7.77 6.22 -9.06
CA LEU A 54 -9.05 5.71 -8.57
C LEU A 54 -10.23 6.65 -8.85
N ASN A 55 -9.97 7.88 -9.31
CA ASN A 55 -11.02 8.82 -9.68
C ASN A 55 -11.59 8.50 -11.06
N LYS A 56 -12.82 8.00 -11.09
CA LYS A 56 -13.57 7.64 -12.31
C LYS A 56 -13.88 8.83 -13.22
N GLU A 57 -13.74 10.06 -12.75
CA GLU A 57 -13.92 11.28 -13.57
C GLU A 57 -12.69 11.57 -14.44
N ASN A 58 -11.53 11.00 -14.14
CA ASN A 58 -10.31 11.16 -14.92
C ASN A 58 -10.36 10.29 -16.19
N THR A 59 -10.99 10.78 -17.24
CA THR A 59 -11.18 10.04 -18.50
C THR A 59 -10.16 10.35 -19.59
N GLU A 60 -9.28 11.34 -19.37
CA GLU A 60 -8.28 11.78 -20.35
C GLU A 60 -6.95 11.02 -20.26
N MET A 61 -6.78 10.13 -19.27
CA MET A 61 -5.54 9.37 -19.11
C MET A 61 -5.41 8.28 -20.20
N ASP A 62 -4.25 8.21 -20.84
CA ASP A 62 -3.97 7.15 -21.80
C ASP A 62 -4.00 5.77 -21.10
N PRO A 63 -4.68 4.75 -21.65
CA PRO A 63 -4.82 3.44 -21.01
C PRO A 63 -3.49 2.74 -20.70
N ARG A 64 -2.41 3.01 -21.47
CA ARG A 64 -1.09 2.46 -21.16
C ARG A 64 -0.48 3.15 -19.95
N THR A 65 -0.71 4.44 -19.79
CA THR A 65 -0.27 5.18 -18.60
C THR A 65 -0.97 4.64 -17.35
N GLU A 66 -2.29 4.44 -17.41
CA GLU A 66 -3.06 3.86 -16.32
C GLU A 66 -2.54 2.46 -15.95
N ALA A 67 -2.38 1.58 -16.95
CA ALA A 67 -1.88 0.22 -16.71
C ALA A 67 -0.47 0.19 -16.10
N LEU A 68 0.44 1.05 -16.56
CA LEU A 68 1.80 1.15 -16.02
C LEU A 68 1.81 1.65 -14.57
N LEU A 69 0.95 2.60 -14.24
CA LEU A 69 0.82 3.12 -12.88
C LEU A 69 0.18 2.11 -11.92
N PHE A 70 -0.70 1.21 -12.40
CA PHE A 70 -1.22 0.08 -11.61
C PHE A 70 -0.21 -1.05 -11.41
N ALA A 71 0.73 -1.24 -12.34
CA ALA A 71 1.74 -2.29 -12.30
C ALA A 71 3.04 -1.88 -11.59
N ALA A 72 3.17 -0.60 -11.22
CA ALA A 72 4.36 -0.01 -10.60
C ALA A 72 4.40 -0.20 -9.07
#